data_AF-A0A3S9HPV0-F1
#
_entry.id   AF-A0A3S9HPV0-F1
#
_cell.length_a   1.000
_cell.length_b   1.000
_cell.length_c   1.000
_cell.angle_alpha   90.00
_cell.angle_beta   90.00
_cell.angle_gamma   90.00
#
_symmetry.space_group_name_H-M   'P 1'
#
loop_
_entity.id
_entity.type
_entity.pdbx_description
1 polymer ?
#
loop_
_entity_poly.entity_id
_entity_poly.type
_entity_poly.pdbx_seq_one_letter_code
_entity_poly.pdbx_strand_id
1 'polypeptide(L)'
;MNFTNFFSAFNMFAFALRRSVSVSGIFMLFISAACAQGENLAGHYYLSGVTEVGSELLLKRDGSFEWAMSYGAMDQQSQGTWKLRDGKLVLTSKALKARRPFLSLKGVEPWSDDAASQLKYLQESARDDKAHAFCPFLYRQIAVAGGKPKQQAEPADAGATAAAMSYDTDLAAANKAGKIAVAKLPAELSAFHALRIKTKAEINAFQAETQDSESWAQASNTLMAKLKSYRGAEDALRKMIVQAIAIDDKYRDLFDIDDLHPTIWQYATYSCSRTVQAKIKEPNVAYVAIYVDDPENGVRIAKNSKAQVKYADGSVQNMTRFDSGYVMATLQAGQSITGIGIDTIESENDPIKHFDFAVKVDRQSVIRVLMDVTSLIPIPFETLALPIKGNGLIFQGGVYKKQ
;
A
#
# COMPACT_ATOMS: atom_id res chain seq x y z
N MET A 1 9.40 -60.41 -16.12
CA MET A 1 8.48 -61.54 -15.84
C MET A 1 7.07 -61.00 -16.03
N ASN A 2 6.55 -61.09 -17.26
CA ASN A 2 5.63 -62.12 -17.78
C ASN A 2 4.17 -61.66 -17.61
N PHE A 3 3.54 -61.17 -18.68
CA PHE A 3 2.88 -61.92 -19.78
C PHE A 3 1.40 -62.20 -19.43
N THR A 4 0.52 -61.44 -20.09
CA THR A 4 -0.65 -61.88 -20.86
C THR A 4 -1.25 -63.26 -20.58
N ASN A 5 -2.59 -63.31 -20.46
CA ASN A 5 -3.50 -63.98 -21.40
C ASN A 5 -4.87 -64.20 -20.77
N PHE A 6 -5.94 -63.89 -21.50
CA PHE A 6 -7.08 -64.80 -21.59
C PHE A 6 -7.74 -64.67 -22.96
N PHE A 7 -7.73 -65.79 -23.67
CA PHE A 7 -8.21 -66.01 -25.03
C PHE A 7 -9.31 -67.08 -24.94
N SER A 8 -10.48 -66.84 -25.51
CA SER A 8 -11.45 -67.84 -26.01
C SER A 8 -12.80 -67.17 -26.25
N ALA A 9 -13.61 -67.52 -27.24
CA ALA A 9 -13.46 -68.42 -28.38
C ALA A 9 -14.68 -68.18 -29.29
N PHE A 10 -14.44 -68.32 -30.60
CA PHE A 10 -15.33 -68.89 -31.61
C PHE A 10 -16.85 -68.94 -31.35
N ASN A 11 -17.62 -68.33 -32.25
CA ASN A 11 -18.55 -69.14 -33.03
C ASN A 11 -18.80 -68.59 -34.44
N MET A 12 -18.68 -69.52 -35.38
CA MET A 12 -18.81 -69.41 -36.82
C MET A 12 -20.27 -69.70 -37.17
N PHE A 13 -20.94 -68.86 -37.96
CA PHE A 13 -22.04 -69.33 -38.81
C PHE A 13 -22.04 -68.53 -40.11
N ALA A 14 -21.93 -69.28 -41.21
CA ALA A 14 -21.96 -68.82 -42.60
C ALA A 14 -23.38 -68.96 -43.19
N PHE A 15 -23.53 -68.46 -44.43
CA PHE A 15 -24.70 -68.43 -45.34
C PHE A 15 -25.64 -67.22 -45.13
N ALA A 16 -26.07 -66.46 -46.15
CA ALA A 16 -26.15 -66.75 -47.58
C ALA A 16 -26.04 -65.47 -48.44
N LEU A 17 -25.56 -65.64 -49.67
CA LEU A 17 -25.60 -64.65 -50.74
C LEU A 17 -27.03 -64.20 -51.07
N ARG A 18 -27.22 -62.89 -51.31
CA ARG A 18 -28.26 -62.40 -52.23
C ARG A 18 -27.71 -61.23 -53.04
N ARG A 19 -27.62 -61.45 -54.36
CA ARG A 19 -27.37 -60.42 -55.39
C ARG A 19 -28.50 -59.38 -55.36
N SER A 20 -28.18 -58.10 -55.56
CA SER A 20 -28.83 -57.27 -56.59
C SER A 20 -28.35 -55.82 -56.62
N VAL A 21 -27.91 -55.42 -57.82
CA VAL A 21 -28.09 -54.13 -58.51
C VAL A 21 -27.34 -52.90 -57.98
N SER A 22 -26.36 -52.50 -58.79
CA SER A 22 -25.78 -51.15 -58.85
C SER A 22 -26.85 -50.08 -59.08
N VAL A 23 -26.86 -49.06 -58.22
CA VAL A 23 -27.26 -47.70 -58.60
C VAL A 23 -26.02 -46.84 -58.47
N SER A 24 -25.33 -46.68 -59.59
CA SER A 24 -24.35 -45.62 -59.79
C SER A 24 -25.12 -44.37 -60.21
N GLY A 25 -24.97 -43.27 -59.49
CA GLY A 25 -25.46 -41.97 -59.92
C GLY A 25 -25.93 -41.06 -58.79
N ILE A 26 -25.25 -39.91 -58.66
CA ILE A 26 -25.58 -38.77 -57.81
C ILE A 26 -25.11 -38.91 -56.35
N PHE A 27 -23.78 -38.99 -56.18
CA PHE A 27 -23.12 -38.60 -54.94
C PHE A 27 -22.07 -37.54 -55.25
N MET A 28 -22.49 -36.31 -55.56
CA MET A 28 -21.65 -35.11 -55.44
C MET A 28 -22.46 -33.86 -55.80
N LEU A 29 -22.73 -33.07 -54.77
CA LEU A 29 -22.91 -31.61 -54.73
C LEU A 29 -23.92 -31.35 -53.63
N PHE A 30 -23.44 -31.01 -52.43
CA PHE A 30 -24.07 -30.06 -51.47
C PHE A 30 -23.31 -30.06 -50.14
N ILE A 31 -21.97 -30.07 -50.17
CA ILE A 31 -21.14 -29.72 -49.00
C ILE A 31 -20.15 -28.65 -49.42
N SER A 32 -20.64 -27.47 -49.81
CA SER A 32 -19.76 -26.30 -50.00
C SER A 32 -20.44 -24.94 -49.79
N ALA A 33 -21.67 -24.89 -49.26
CA ALA A 33 -22.36 -23.62 -49.04
C ALA A 33 -22.05 -22.97 -47.67
N ALA A 34 -21.70 -23.76 -46.65
CA ALA A 34 -21.42 -23.22 -45.32
C ALA A 34 -20.06 -22.49 -45.22
N CYS A 35 -19.06 -22.91 -46.01
CA CYS A 35 -17.74 -22.27 -46.03
C CYS A 35 -17.78 -20.92 -46.77
N ALA A 36 -18.59 -20.81 -47.83
CA ALA A 36 -18.72 -19.60 -48.64
C ALA A 36 -19.47 -18.44 -47.92
N GLN A 37 -20.40 -18.75 -47.01
CA GLN A 37 -21.09 -17.71 -46.22
C GLN A 37 -20.21 -17.12 -45.10
N GLY A 38 -19.29 -17.91 -44.53
CA GLY A 38 -18.35 -17.44 -43.52
C GLY A 38 -17.33 -16.42 -44.07
N GLU A 39 -16.80 -16.65 -45.28
CA GLU A 39 -15.85 -15.72 -45.91
C GLU A 39 -16.45 -14.33 -46.18
N ASN A 40 -17.76 -14.26 -46.47
CA ASN A 40 -18.46 -13.00 -46.72
C ASN A 40 -18.77 -12.22 -45.43
N LEU A 41 -18.79 -12.87 -44.26
CA LEU A 41 -19.04 -12.21 -42.98
C LEU A 41 -17.78 -11.58 -42.37
N ALA A 42 -16.58 -12.03 -42.73
CA ALA A 42 -15.36 -11.39 -42.24
C ALA A 42 -15.30 -9.90 -42.64
N GLY A 43 -14.97 -9.02 -41.69
CA GLY A 43 -14.91 -7.58 -41.88
C GLY A 43 -15.07 -6.82 -40.58
N HIS A 44 -14.99 -5.49 -40.67
CA HIS A 44 -15.15 -4.60 -39.53
C HIS A 44 -16.58 -4.03 -39.50
N TYR A 45 -17.22 -4.10 -38.34
CA TYR A 45 -18.60 -3.69 -38.16
C TYR A 45 -18.72 -2.63 -37.09
N TYR A 46 -19.54 -1.62 -37.37
CA TYR A 46 -19.81 -0.52 -36.44
C TYR A 46 -21.28 -0.55 -36.04
N LEU A 47 -21.55 -0.45 -34.74
CA LEU A 47 -22.90 -0.39 -34.21
C LEU A 47 -23.56 0.92 -34.64
N SER A 48 -24.78 0.83 -35.18
CA SER A 48 -25.57 1.98 -35.62
C SER A 48 -27.01 1.87 -35.12
N GLY A 49 -27.69 3.01 -34.99
CA GLY A 49 -29.10 3.06 -34.61
C GLY A 49 -29.38 3.10 -33.10
N VAL A 50 -28.35 3.29 -32.28
CA VAL A 50 -28.46 3.52 -30.82
C VAL A 50 -27.70 4.79 -30.43
N THR A 51 -28.11 5.43 -29.34
CA THR A 51 -27.46 6.63 -28.77
C THR A 51 -26.67 6.26 -27.51
N GLU A 52 -25.65 7.05 -27.16
CA GLU A 52 -24.82 6.89 -25.95
C GLU A 52 -24.00 5.58 -25.85
N VAL A 53 -24.05 4.73 -26.88
CA VAL A 53 -23.30 3.46 -26.97
C VAL A 53 -22.46 3.48 -28.24
N GLY A 54 -21.15 3.36 -28.09
CA GLY A 54 -20.22 3.07 -29.19
C GLY A 54 -19.85 1.60 -29.16
N SER A 55 -19.86 0.90 -30.30
CA SER A 55 -19.34 -0.46 -30.35
C SER A 55 -18.84 -0.87 -31.73
N GLU A 56 -17.77 -1.66 -31.72
CA GLU A 56 -17.09 -2.18 -32.89
C GLU A 56 -16.94 -3.70 -32.76
N LEU A 57 -17.07 -4.39 -33.90
CA LEU A 57 -16.90 -5.83 -34.01
C LEU A 57 -16.05 -6.13 -35.25
N LEU A 58 -14.86 -6.69 -35.05
CA LEU A 58 -14.01 -7.20 -36.11
C LEU A 58 -14.15 -8.71 -36.21
N LEU A 59 -14.61 -9.21 -37.35
CA LEU A 59 -14.64 -10.64 -37.67
C LEU A 59 -13.48 -10.97 -38.61
N LYS A 60 -12.52 -11.77 -38.14
CA LYS A 60 -11.38 -12.21 -38.94
C LYS A 60 -11.72 -13.49 -39.72
N ARG A 61 -11.09 -13.67 -40.89
CA ARG A 61 -11.32 -14.82 -41.78
C ARG A 61 -10.93 -16.16 -41.17
N ASP A 62 -10.01 -16.16 -40.20
CA ASP A 62 -9.58 -17.35 -39.47
C ASP A 62 -10.62 -17.85 -38.44
N GLY A 63 -11.77 -17.19 -38.36
CA GLY A 63 -12.83 -17.54 -37.41
C GLY A 63 -12.66 -16.89 -36.04
N SER A 64 -11.69 -15.98 -35.85
CA SER A 64 -11.53 -15.20 -34.62
C SER A 64 -12.26 -13.85 -34.69
N PHE A 65 -12.62 -13.28 -33.54
CA PHE A 65 -13.21 -11.95 -33.45
C PHE A 65 -12.54 -11.06 -32.40
N GLU A 66 -12.69 -9.75 -32.57
CA GLU A 66 -12.45 -8.72 -31.57
C GLU A 66 -13.71 -7.85 -31.44
N TRP A 67 -14.12 -7.53 -30.22
CA TRP A 67 -15.31 -6.76 -29.93
C TRP A 67 -15.00 -5.74 -28.84
N ALA A 68 -15.47 -4.52 -29.01
CA ALA A 68 -15.36 -3.45 -28.01
C ALA A 68 -16.67 -2.69 -27.91
N MET A 69 -17.03 -2.25 -26.71
CA MET A 69 -18.19 -1.41 -26.46
C MET A 69 -17.86 -0.39 -25.38
N SER A 70 -18.30 0.85 -25.59
CA SER A 70 -18.23 1.92 -24.61
C SER A 70 -19.65 2.45 -24.36
N TYR A 71 -20.02 2.55 -23.09
CA TYR A 71 -21.28 3.12 -22.64
C TYR A 71 -21.05 3.94 -21.36
N GLY A 72 -21.22 5.26 -21.43
CA GLY A 72 -20.93 6.16 -20.32
C GLY A 72 -19.48 6.03 -19.85
N ALA A 73 -19.27 5.61 -18.61
CA ALA A 73 -17.93 5.37 -18.02
C ALA A 73 -17.49 3.89 -18.08
N MET A 74 -18.26 3.02 -18.74
CA MET A 74 -17.98 1.59 -18.83
C MET A 74 -17.43 1.25 -20.21
N ASP A 75 -16.21 0.73 -20.25
CA ASP A 75 -15.57 0.16 -21.44
C ASP A 75 -15.47 -1.36 -21.29
N GLN A 76 -15.90 -2.08 -22.32
CA GLN A 76 -15.90 -3.53 -22.36
C GLN A 76 -15.23 -4.03 -23.63
N GLN A 77 -14.51 -5.13 -23.51
CA GLN A 77 -13.83 -5.78 -24.63
C GLN A 77 -13.99 -7.29 -24.55
N SER A 78 -14.06 -7.94 -25.70
CA SER A 78 -14.05 -9.40 -25.80
C SER A 78 -13.34 -9.85 -27.07
N GLN A 79 -12.68 -11.00 -26.99
CA GLN A 79 -12.06 -11.66 -28.14
C GLN A 79 -12.38 -13.15 -28.06
N GLY A 80 -12.43 -13.83 -29.20
CA GLY A 80 -12.73 -15.25 -29.21
C GLY A 80 -12.90 -15.81 -30.61
N THR A 81 -13.78 -16.80 -30.74
CA THR A 81 -14.10 -17.41 -32.04
C THR A 81 -15.54 -17.17 -32.41
N TRP A 82 -15.83 -17.06 -33.71
CA TRP A 82 -17.18 -16.92 -34.22
C TRP A 82 -17.54 -18.07 -35.15
N LYS A 83 -18.83 -18.45 -35.15
CA LYS A 83 -19.38 -19.46 -36.04
C LYS A 83 -20.80 -19.10 -36.45
N LEU A 84 -21.20 -19.51 -37.65
CA LEU A 84 -22.58 -19.48 -38.07
C LEU A 84 -23.33 -20.69 -37.48
N ARG A 85 -24.45 -20.44 -36.79
CA ARG A 85 -25.33 -21.47 -36.21
C ARG A 85 -26.78 -21.00 -36.35
N ASP A 86 -27.63 -21.82 -36.95
CA ASP A 86 -29.08 -21.58 -37.07
C ASP A 86 -29.44 -20.17 -37.58
N GLY A 87 -28.72 -19.71 -38.61
CA GLY A 87 -28.93 -18.38 -39.21
C GLY A 87 -28.45 -17.20 -38.35
N LYS A 88 -27.72 -17.45 -37.26
CA LYS A 88 -27.13 -16.43 -36.38
C LYS A 88 -25.61 -16.50 -36.41
N LEU A 89 -24.98 -15.35 -36.24
CA LEU A 89 -23.56 -15.27 -35.92
C LEU A 89 -23.40 -15.47 -34.41
N VAL A 90 -22.75 -16.56 -34.02
CA VAL A 90 -22.49 -16.87 -32.61
C VAL A 90 -21.02 -16.56 -32.32
N LEU A 91 -20.80 -15.55 -31.48
CA LEU A 91 -19.50 -15.22 -30.91
C LEU A 91 -19.35 -16.01 -29.62
N THR A 92 -18.25 -16.74 -29.48
CA THR A 92 -17.86 -17.42 -28.25
C THR A 92 -16.58 -16.78 -27.76
N SER A 93 -16.67 -16.05 -26.66
CA SER A 93 -15.53 -15.40 -26.04
C SER A 93 -14.51 -16.45 -25.66
N LYS A 94 -13.22 -16.15 -25.88
CA LYS A 94 -12.13 -16.93 -25.33
C LYS A 94 -12.34 -16.94 -23.82
N ALA A 95 -12.61 -18.10 -23.26
CA ALA A 95 -12.64 -18.25 -21.81
C ALA A 95 -11.35 -17.66 -21.26
N LEU A 96 -11.45 -16.67 -20.37
CA LEU A 96 -10.32 -16.35 -19.51
C LEU A 96 -9.92 -17.70 -18.87
N LYS A 97 -8.61 -18.02 -18.90
CA LYS A 97 -8.06 -19.20 -18.21
C LYS A 97 -8.82 -19.35 -16.90
N ALA A 98 -9.39 -20.55 -16.65
CA ALA A 98 -10.30 -20.86 -15.53
C ALA A 98 -10.16 -19.85 -14.40
N ARG A 99 -11.19 -19.00 -14.24
CA ARG A 99 -11.19 -17.80 -13.39
C ARG A 99 -10.38 -18.07 -12.12
N ARG A 100 -9.13 -17.61 -12.10
CA ARG A 100 -8.26 -17.85 -10.95
C ARG A 100 -8.94 -17.19 -9.75
N PRO A 101 -8.86 -17.80 -8.56
CA PRO A 101 -9.33 -17.13 -7.36
C PRO A 101 -8.69 -15.73 -7.28
N PHE A 102 -9.49 -14.72 -6.92
CA PHE A 102 -9.02 -13.35 -6.82
C PHE A 102 -7.75 -13.24 -5.95
N LEU A 103 -7.73 -13.97 -4.82
CA LEU A 103 -6.53 -14.24 -4.06
C LEU A 103 -6.22 -15.73 -4.04
N SER A 104 -4.95 -16.09 -4.24
CA SER A 104 -4.47 -17.47 -4.14
C SER A 104 -3.17 -17.56 -3.36
N LEU A 105 -3.06 -18.55 -2.46
CA LEU A 105 -1.82 -18.83 -1.74
C LEU A 105 -0.80 -19.43 -2.72
N LYS A 106 0.35 -18.78 -2.87
CA LYS A 106 1.46 -19.29 -3.67
C LYS A 106 2.38 -20.18 -2.86
N GLY A 107 2.62 -19.82 -1.61
CA GLY A 107 3.41 -20.64 -0.68
C GLY A 107 4.09 -19.83 0.41
N VAL A 108 4.94 -20.52 1.16
CA VAL A 108 5.81 -19.94 2.19
C VAL A 108 7.24 -19.99 1.67
N GLU A 109 7.91 -18.85 1.73
CA GLU A 109 9.27 -18.64 1.27
C GLU A 109 10.18 -18.21 2.42
N PRO A 110 11.50 -18.43 2.29
CA PRO A 110 12.47 -17.85 3.21
C PRO A 110 12.35 -16.32 3.32
N TRP A 111 12.81 -15.77 4.43
CA TRP A 111 12.89 -14.33 4.62
C TRP A 111 13.73 -13.67 3.53
N SER A 112 13.16 -12.69 2.82
CA SER A 112 13.80 -11.98 1.71
C SER A 112 14.40 -10.64 2.13
N ASP A 113 15.30 -10.10 1.31
CA ASP A 113 15.87 -8.75 1.50
C ASP A 113 14.79 -7.65 1.40
N ASP A 114 13.79 -7.85 0.54
CA ASP A 114 12.63 -6.95 0.45
C ASP A 114 11.82 -6.95 1.75
N ALA A 115 11.56 -8.14 2.32
CA ALA A 115 10.88 -8.25 3.61
C ALA A 115 11.71 -7.62 4.74
N ALA A 116 13.04 -7.78 4.72
CA ALA A 116 13.94 -7.13 5.66
C ALA A 116 13.90 -5.60 5.56
N SER A 117 13.95 -5.08 4.33
CA SER A 117 13.88 -3.64 4.05
C SER A 117 12.54 -3.05 4.50
N GLN A 118 11.44 -3.77 4.21
CA GLN A 118 10.10 -3.34 4.60
C GLN A 118 9.89 -3.39 6.11
N LEU A 119 10.40 -4.42 6.80
CA LEU A 119 10.36 -4.47 8.25
C LEU A 119 11.10 -3.29 8.87
N LYS A 120 12.30 -2.97 8.35
CA LYS A 120 13.07 -1.81 8.79
C LYS A 120 12.29 -0.51 8.59
N TYR A 121 11.69 -0.31 7.42
CA TYR A 121 10.85 0.85 7.14
C TYR A 121 9.68 0.97 8.13
N LEU A 122 8.97 -0.13 8.40
CA LEU A 122 7.84 -0.13 9.34
C LEU A 122 8.29 0.13 10.78
N GLN A 123 9.44 -0.41 11.21
CA GLN A 123 10.03 -0.14 12.52
C GLN A 123 10.46 1.33 12.65
N GLU A 124 11.10 1.88 11.62
CA GLU A 124 11.48 3.31 11.58
C GLU A 124 10.23 4.20 11.62
N SER A 125 9.21 3.93 10.81
CA SER A 125 7.94 4.67 10.85
C SER A 125 7.25 4.57 12.22
N ALA A 126 7.19 3.38 12.83
CA ALA A 126 6.60 3.22 14.16
C ALA A 126 7.43 3.90 15.25
N ARG A 127 8.75 3.97 15.09
CA ARG A 127 9.66 4.70 15.97
C ARG A 127 9.46 6.20 15.83
N ASP A 128 9.28 6.69 14.61
CA ASP A 128 9.01 8.09 14.33
C ASP A 128 7.64 8.50 14.88
N ASP A 129 6.60 7.68 14.72
CA ASP A 129 5.29 7.92 15.32
C ASP A 129 5.36 8.02 16.85
N LYS A 130 6.13 7.13 17.49
CA LYS A 130 6.42 7.22 18.93
C LYS A 130 7.19 8.49 19.26
N ALA A 131 8.22 8.84 18.48
CA ALA A 131 8.99 10.05 18.66
C ALA A 131 8.15 11.32 18.50
N HIS A 132 7.20 11.35 17.56
CA HIS A 132 6.22 12.41 17.39
C HIS A 132 5.33 12.54 18.63
N ALA A 133 4.86 11.42 19.21
CA ALA A 133 4.07 11.43 20.43
C ALA A 133 4.86 11.97 21.64
N PHE A 134 6.14 11.64 21.75
CA PHE A 134 7.02 12.16 22.82
C PHE A 134 7.46 13.60 22.61
N CYS A 135 7.63 14.04 21.35
CA CYS A 135 8.12 15.37 20.98
C CYS A 135 7.17 16.08 19.99
N PRO A 136 5.89 16.36 20.36
CA PRO A 136 4.89 16.87 19.40
C PRO A 136 5.24 18.24 18.78
N PHE A 137 6.08 19.01 19.46
CA PHE A 137 6.50 20.35 19.04
C PHE A 137 7.46 20.35 17.84
N LEU A 138 8.15 19.23 17.57
CA LEU A 138 9.11 19.11 16.47
C LEU A 138 8.45 18.88 15.10
N TYR A 139 7.22 18.37 15.07
CA TYR A 139 6.58 17.87 13.84
C TYR A 139 5.31 18.65 13.44
N ARG A 140 4.98 19.74 14.15
CA ARG A 140 3.75 20.51 13.94
C ARG A 140 3.73 21.36 12.66
N GLN A 141 4.81 21.41 11.88
CA GLN A 141 4.83 22.16 10.61
C GLN A 141 4.11 21.47 9.43
N ILE A 142 3.60 20.24 9.58
CA ILE A 142 2.89 19.53 8.49
C ILE A 142 1.36 19.50 8.69
N ALA A 143 0.82 20.16 9.73
CA ALA A 143 -0.63 20.36 9.87
C ALA A 143 -1.06 21.71 9.27
N VAL A 144 -0.78 21.92 7.98
CA VAL A 144 -1.45 22.96 7.19
C VAL A 144 -2.49 22.26 6.32
N ALA A 145 -3.74 22.70 6.49
CA ALA A 145 -4.96 22.35 5.76
C ALA A 145 -5.68 21.02 6.12
N GLY A 146 -6.63 21.15 7.07
CA GLY A 146 -7.92 20.45 6.98
C GLY A 146 -8.14 19.24 7.90
N GLY A 147 -8.85 19.46 9.01
CA GLY A 147 -9.56 18.39 9.73
C GLY A 147 -9.30 18.36 11.24
N LYS A 148 -10.36 18.55 12.04
CA LYS A 148 -10.32 18.38 13.50
C LYS A 148 -10.02 16.91 13.85
N PRO A 149 -9.14 16.59 14.81
CA PRO A 149 -8.98 15.22 15.30
C PRO A 149 -10.23 14.84 16.11
N LYS A 150 -10.91 13.76 15.72
CA LYS A 150 -11.89 13.10 16.59
C LYS A 150 -11.11 12.25 17.61
N GLN A 151 -11.26 12.58 18.89
CA GLN A 151 -10.90 11.69 20.00
C GLN A 151 -11.82 10.47 19.99
N GLN A 152 -11.23 9.27 19.94
CA GLN A 152 -11.87 8.08 20.47
C GLN A 152 -10.77 7.22 21.09
N ALA A 153 -10.77 7.16 22.41
CA ALA A 153 -9.89 6.31 23.21
C ALA A 153 -10.59 4.98 23.48
N GLU A 154 -9.87 3.87 23.34
CA GLU A 154 -10.25 2.57 23.89
C GLU A 154 -9.44 2.24 25.16
N PRO A 155 -9.98 1.42 26.08
CA PRO A 155 -9.53 1.36 27.48
C PRO A 155 -8.28 0.50 27.69
N ALA A 156 -7.42 0.94 28.62
CA ALA A 156 -6.17 0.30 28.99
C ALA A 156 -6.33 -0.80 30.07
N ASP A 157 -5.55 -1.86 29.93
CA ASP A 157 -5.41 -3.00 30.83
C ASP A 157 -4.69 -2.63 32.15
N ALA A 158 -5.06 -3.32 33.24
CA ALA A 158 -4.84 -2.95 34.64
C ALA A 158 -3.37 -3.00 35.14
N GLY A 159 -2.43 -3.50 34.33
CA GLY A 159 -0.99 -3.47 34.63
C GLY A 159 -0.33 -2.10 34.45
N ALA A 160 -1.01 -1.13 33.82
CA ALA A 160 -0.48 0.20 33.51
C ALA A 160 -0.49 1.19 34.70
N THR A 161 -1.15 0.85 35.81
CA THR A 161 -1.48 1.80 36.88
C THR A 161 -0.30 2.20 37.76
N ALA A 162 0.62 1.27 38.08
CA ALA A 162 1.78 1.58 38.91
C ALA A 162 2.86 2.41 38.17
N ALA A 163 3.04 2.16 36.87
CA ALA A 163 3.94 2.97 36.02
C ALA A 163 3.34 4.35 35.72
N ALA A 164 2.01 4.45 35.55
CA ALA A 164 1.30 5.72 35.39
C ALA A 164 1.37 6.59 36.67
N MET A 165 1.29 6.00 37.86
CA MET A 165 1.40 6.74 39.12
C MET A 165 2.80 7.35 39.34
N SER A 166 3.87 6.63 38.99
CA SER A 166 5.25 7.17 39.03
C SER A 166 5.44 8.28 37.99
N TYR A 167 4.84 8.11 36.81
CA TYR A 167 4.86 9.07 35.71
C TYR A 167 4.21 10.40 36.11
N ASP A 168 3.07 10.36 36.82
CA ASP A 168 2.36 11.57 37.27
C ASP A 168 3.16 12.36 38.31
N THR A 169 3.87 11.69 39.23
CA THR A 169 4.70 12.37 40.23
C THR A 169 5.95 13.01 39.64
N ASP A 170 6.59 12.36 38.67
CA ASP A 170 7.77 12.90 37.97
C ASP A 170 7.37 14.07 37.05
N LEU A 171 6.23 13.96 36.39
CA LEU A 171 5.64 15.04 35.59
C LEU A 171 5.24 16.24 36.46
N ALA A 172 4.68 16.00 37.65
CA ALA A 172 4.33 17.07 38.60
C ALA A 172 5.58 17.78 39.16
N ALA A 173 6.65 17.04 39.46
CA ALA A 173 7.93 17.60 39.90
C ALA A 173 8.62 18.42 38.80
N ALA A 174 8.64 17.90 37.56
CA ALA A 174 9.13 18.61 36.38
C ALA A 174 8.32 19.89 36.10
N ASN A 175 6.99 19.83 36.21
CA ASN A 175 6.10 20.99 36.07
C ASN A 175 6.33 22.04 37.16
N LYS A 176 6.62 21.64 38.41
CA LYS A 176 6.91 22.57 39.52
C LYS A 176 8.26 23.26 39.34
N ALA A 177 9.32 22.50 39.02
CA ALA A 177 10.65 23.03 38.74
C ALA A 177 10.62 23.98 37.52
N GLY A 178 9.88 23.58 36.50
CA GLY A 178 9.62 24.37 35.31
C GLY A 178 8.92 25.70 35.59
N LYS A 179 7.85 25.72 36.40
CA LYS A 179 7.14 26.96 36.77
C LYS A 179 8.04 27.95 37.51
N ILE A 180 8.98 27.47 38.33
CA ILE A 180 9.98 28.31 39.01
C ILE A 180 10.98 28.89 38.00
N ALA A 181 11.42 28.11 37.01
CA ALA A 181 12.30 28.59 35.95
C ALA A 181 11.61 29.64 35.07
N VAL A 182 10.35 29.43 34.72
CA VAL A 182 9.50 30.39 33.99
C VAL A 182 9.34 31.71 34.72
N ALA A 183 9.12 31.68 36.04
CA ALA A 183 8.96 32.89 36.85
C ALA A 183 10.23 33.78 36.88
N LYS A 184 11.41 33.17 36.70
CA LYS A 184 12.71 33.88 36.66
C LYS A 184 13.11 34.34 35.26
N LEU A 185 12.49 33.80 34.23
CA LEU A 185 12.84 34.01 32.82
C LEU A 185 12.85 35.50 32.40
N PRO A 186 11.90 36.36 32.81
CA PRO A 186 11.93 37.78 32.43
C PRO A 186 13.15 38.52 32.97
N ALA A 187 13.57 38.22 34.21
CA ALA A 187 14.72 38.84 34.85
C ALA A 187 16.04 38.38 34.19
N GLU A 188 16.16 37.09 33.90
CA GLU A 188 17.33 36.51 33.22
C GLU A 188 17.46 37.02 31.77
N LEU A 189 16.34 37.17 31.06
CA LEU A 189 16.31 37.73 29.71
C LEU A 189 16.77 39.20 29.70
N SER A 190 16.30 40.00 30.65
CA SER A 190 16.72 41.39 30.81
C SER A 190 18.22 41.49 31.14
N ALA A 191 18.73 40.61 32.01
CA ALA A 191 20.15 40.57 32.36
C ALA A 191 21.03 40.18 31.16
N PHE A 192 20.58 39.19 30.38
CA PHE A 192 21.28 38.75 29.18
C PHE A 192 21.28 39.82 28.08
N HIS A 193 20.18 40.54 27.90
CA HIS A 193 20.11 41.65 26.94
C HIS A 193 21.10 42.76 27.28
N ALA A 194 21.20 43.14 28.56
CA ALA A 194 22.20 44.10 29.02
C ALA A 194 23.64 43.60 28.79
N LEU A 195 23.89 42.31 29.03
CA LEU A 195 25.18 41.68 28.76
C LEU A 195 25.53 41.71 27.27
N ARG A 196 24.57 41.41 26.38
CA ARG A 196 24.74 41.44 24.91
C ARG A 196 25.11 42.83 24.41
N ILE A 197 24.41 43.87 24.88
CA ILE A 197 24.73 45.26 24.51
C ILE A 197 26.17 45.61 24.92
N LYS A 198 26.55 45.25 26.15
CA LYS A 198 27.89 45.51 26.68
C LYS A 198 28.97 44.75 25.88
N THR A 199 28.78 43.46 25.64
CA THR A 199 29.73 42.64 24.88
C THR A 199 29.87 43.12 23.43
N LYS A 200 28.79 43.57 22.79
CA LYS A 200 28.84 44.17 21.44
C LYS A 200 29.66 45.45 21.42
N ALA A 201 29.49 46.32 22.42
CA ALA A 201 30.30 47.54 22.54
C ALA A 201 31.78 47.22 22.74
N GLU A 202 32.11 46.20 23.54
CA GLU A 202 33.48 45.76 23.81
C GLU A 202 34.15 45.13 22.57
N ILE A 203 33.42 44.34 21.78
CA ILE A 203 33.91 43.80 20.49
C ILE A 203 34.21 44.95 19.52
N ASN A 204 33.29 45.92 19.39
CA ASN A 204 33.47 47.06 18.50
C ASN A 204 34.66 47.93 18.93
N ALA A 205 34.86 48.11 20.24
CA ALA A 205 36.00 48.84 20.78
C ALA A 205 37.33 48.13 20.51
N PHE A 206 37.38 46.80 20.68
CA PHE A 206 38.57 46.00 20.34
C PHE A 206 38.88 46.01 18.83
N GLN A 207 37.85 45.99 17.98
CA GLN A 207 38.01 46.07 16.52
C GLN A 207 38.55 47.43 16.04
N ALA A 208 38.44 48.48 16.86
CA ALA A 208 39.00 49.79 16.59
C ALA A 208 40.49 49.92 17.02
N GLU A 209 41.06 48.90 17.69
CA GLU A 209 42.42 48.90 18.22
C GLU A 209 43.43 48.32 17.20
N THR A 210 44.58 48.97 17.03
CA THR A 210 45.62 48.57 16.06
C THR A 210 46.38 47.31 16.51
N GLN A 211 46.64 46.40 15.56
CA GLN A 211 46.96 44.99 15.80
C GLN A 211 48.40 44.67 16.28
N ASP A 212 49.25 45.67 16.54
CA ASP A 212 50.71 45.50 16.62
C ASP A 212 51.35 45.97 17.94
N SER A 213 50.68 45.74 19.07
CA SER A 213 51.19 46.08 20.40
C SER A 213 51.01 44.95 21.43
N GLU A 214 51.83 44.94 22.47
CA GLU A 214 51.67 44.05 23.64
C GLU A 214 50.32 44.27 24.35
N SER A 215 49.75 45.48 24.21
CA SER A 215 48.39 45.81 24.68
C SER A 215 47.31 45.05 23.91
N TRP A 216 47.51 44.76 22.62
CA TRP A 216 46.54 44.01 21.81
C TRP A 216 46.39 42.56 22.29
N ALA A 217 47.48 41.89 22.66
CA ALA A 217 47.43 40.53 23.19
C ALA A 217 46.68 40.45 24.53
N GLN A 218 46.89 41.44 25.41
CA GLN A 218 46.16 41.54 26.69
C GLN A 218 44.68 41.89 26.48
N ALA A 219 44.37 42.80 25.56
CA ALA A 219 43.00 43.16 25.17
C ALA A 219 42.27 41.97 24.53
N SER A 220 42.95 41.21 23.67
CA SER A 220 42.43 39.99 23.02
C SER A 220 42.11 38.89 24.04
N ASN A 221 43.02 38.60 24.98
CA ASN A 221 42.79 37.63 26.05
C ASN A 221 41.62 38.04 26.96
N THR A 222 41.53 39.33 27.28
CA THR A 222 40.43 39.88 28.08
C THR A 222 39.10 39.76 27.34
N LEU A 223 39.08 40.07 26.04
CA LEU A 223 37.89 39.90 25.20
C LEU A 223 37.47 38.43 25.12
N MET A 224 38.42 37.51 24.94
CA MET A 224 38.14 36.08 24.86
C MET A 224 37.57 35.51 26.17
N ALA A 225 38.06 35.96 27.33
CA ALA A 225 37.50 35.59 28.62
C ALA A 225 36.05 36.09 28.79
N LYS A 226 35.77 37.32 28.35
CA LYS A 226 34.41 37.89 28.37
C LYS A 226 33.47 37.18 27.39
N LEU A 227 33.94 36.83 26.18
CA LEU A 227 33.19 36.04 25.21
C LEU A 227 32.87 34.64 25.73
N LYS A 228 33.77 34.01 26.48
CA LYS A 228 33.51 32.73 27.14
C LYS A 228 32.41 32.86 28.20
N SER A 229 32.43 33.93 29.00
CA SER A 229 31.39 34.23 29.98
C SER A 229 30.03 34.50 29.31
N TYR A 230 30.04 35.28 28.21
CA TYR A 230 28.86 35.55 27.39
C TYR A 230 28.22 34.25 26.86
N ARG A 231 29.03 33.35 26.28
CA ARG A 231 28.55 32.03 25.81
C ARG A 231 27.98 31.18 26.95
N GLY A 232 28.58 31.22 28.13
CA GLY A 232 28.05 30.51 29.31
C GLY A 232 26.70 31.05 29.78
N ALA A 233 26.53 32.38 29.81
CA ALA A 233 25.26 33.03 30.13
C ALA A 233 24.19 32.75 29.06
N GLU A 234 24.60 32.72 27.79
CA GLU A 234 23.74 32.36 26.66
C GLU A 234 23.25 30.91 26.77
N ASP A 235 24.13 29.96 27.09
CA ASP A 235 23.77 28.56 27.32
C ASP A 235 22.84 28.35 28.52
N ALA A 236 23.02 29.13 29.59
CA ALA A 236 22.13 29.10 30.75
C ALA A 236 20.72 29.61 30.40
N LEU A 237 20.62 30.75 29.71
CA LEU A 237 19.34 31.30 29.25
C LEU A 237 18.65 30.36 28.26
N ARG A 238 19.41 29.74 27.34
CA ARG A 238 18.92 28.72 26.39
C ARG A 238 18.23 27.56 27.10
N LYS A 239 18.82 27.03 28.17
CA LYS A 239 18.22 25.95 28.98
C LYS A 239 16.91 26.38 29.63
N MET A 240 16.84 27.62 30.12
CA MET A 240 15.63 28.16 30.76
C MET A 240 14.49 28.40 29.77
N ILE A 241 14.79 28.90 28.56
CA ILE A 241 13.79 29.10 27.49
C ILE A 241 13.21 27.75 27.04
N VAL A 242 14.05 26.73 26.83
CA VAL A 242 13.60 25.37 26.48
C VAL A 242 12.68 24.79 27.56
N GLN A 243 13.01 24.99 28.84
CA GLN A 243 12.15 24.57 29.95
C GLN A 243 10.83 25.35 29.98
N ALA A 244 10.83 26.64 29.66
CA ALA A 244 9.63 27.47 29.65
C ALA A 244 8.65 27.10 28.52
N ILE A 245 9.16 26.87 27.31
CA ILE A 245 8.36 26.43 26.15
C ILE A 245 7.75 25.05 26.40
N ALA A 246 8.45 24.17 27.12
CA ALA A 246 7.93 22.84 27.47
C ALA A 246 6.69 22.86 28.39
N ILE A 247 6.36 24.00 29.00
CA ILE A 247 5.31 24.13 30.02
C ILE A 247 4.08 24.85 29.50
N ASP A 248 4.25 25.86 28.64
CA ASP A 248 3.14 26.70 28.16
C ASP A 248 3.47 27.31 26.78
N ASP A 249 2.61 27.03 25.80
CA ASP A 249 2.74 27.49 24.41
C ASP A 249 2.74 29.03 24.30
N LYS A 250 2.22 29.78 25.28
CA LYS A 250 2.22 31.26 25.25
C LYS A 250 3.62 31.87 25.26
N TYR A 251 4.63 31.13 25.74
CA TYR A 251 6.01 31.57 25.71
C TYR A 251 6.61 31.46 24.31
N ARG A 252 5.99 30.70 23.40
CA ARG A 252 6.41 30.58 22.00
C ARG A 252 6.24 31.88 21.23
N ASP A 253 5.15 32.61 21.48
CA ASP A 253 4.82 33.87 20.80
C ASP A 253 5.56 35.08 21.40
N LEU A 254 6.11 34.93 22.61
CA LEU A 254 6.94 35.94 23.27
C LEU A 254 8.38 36.01 22.72
N PHE A 255 8.82 34.98 22.00
CA PHE A 255 10.10 34.95 21.33
C PHE A 255 9.82 35.00 19.83
N ASP A 256 10.08 36.15 19.20
CA ASP A 256 10.01 36.23 17.74
C ASP A 256 10.97 35.18 17.16
N ILE A 257 10.39 34.15 16.54
CA ILE A 257 11.06 32.87 16.28
C ILE A 257 12.22 33.04 15.29
N ASP A 258 12.18 34.11 14.49
CA ASP A 258 13.21 34.49 13.54
C ASP A 258 14.49 35.06 14.20
N ASP A 259 14.42 35.49 15.47
CA ASP A 259 15.58 35.97 16.24
C ASP A 259 16.37 34.86 16.95
N LEU A 260 15.84 33.62 16.97
CA LEU A 260 16.50 32.44 17.55
C LEU A 260 17.36 31.74 16.48
N HIS A 261 18.69 31.78 16.65
CA HIS A 261 19.67 31.22 15.72
C HIS A 261 19.35 29.76 15.30
N PRO A 262 19.52 29.37 14.01
CA PRO A 262 19.12 28.07 13.45
C PRO A 262 19.72 26.82 14.14
N THR A 263 20.82 26.98 14.90
CA THR A 263 21.41 25.91 15.72
C THR A 263 20.57 25.53 16.95
N ILE A 264 19.73 26.42 17.45
CA ILE A 264 18.77 26.13 18.55
C ILE A 264 17.74 25.10 18.08
N TRP A 265 17.26 25.28 16.84
CA TRP A 265 16.30 24.39 16.22
C TRP A 265 16.89 22.99 16.00
N GLN A 266 18.11 22.91 15.48
CA GLN A 266 18.84 21.65 15.29
C GLN A 266 19.12 20.93 16.62
N TYR A 267 19.41 21.65 17.71
CA TYR A 267 19.74 21.00 18.99
C TYR A 267 18.50 20.51 19.75
N ALA A 268 17.38 21.24 19.68
CA ALA A 268 16.10 20.81 20.26
C ALA A 268 15.55 19.57 19.54
N THR A 269 15.66 19.52 18.19
CA THR A 269 15.37 18.30 17.42
C THR A 269 16.29 17.16 17.81
N TYR A 270 17.60 17.40 17.87
CA TYR A 270 18.62 16.36 18.14
C TYR A 270 18.56 15.79 19.56
N SER A 271 18.29 16.61 20.58
CA SER A 271 18.23 16.15 21.98
C SER A 271 16.94 15.39 22.30
N CYS A 272 15.81 15.82 21.75
CA CYS A 272 14.55 15.10 21.92
C CYS A 272 14.58 13.77 21.16
N SER A 273 15.04 13.77 19.90
CA SER A 273 15.13 12.54 19.10
C SER A 273 16.07 11.52 19.73
N ARG A 274 17.27 11.90 20.17
CA ARG A 274 18.24 10.95 20.76
C ARG A 274 17.77 10.35 22.08
N THR A 275 17.16 11.16 22.95
CA THR A 275 16.66 10.70 24.25
C THR A 275 15.46 9.77 24.10
N VAL A 276 14.58 10.05 23.13
CA VAL A 276 13.41 9.22 22.85
C VAL A 276 13.79 7.96 22.09
N GLN A 277 14.65 8.06 21.07
CA GLN A 277 15.18 6.91 20.33
C GLN A 277 15.90 5.92 21.25
N ALA A 278 16.66 6.40 22.24
CA ALA A 278 17.30 5.54 23.24
C ALA A 278 16.32 4.80 24.16
N LYS A 279 15.08 5.29 24.30
CA LYS A 279 14.03 4.67 25.12
C LYS A 279 13.10 3.76 24.31
N ILE A 280 13.01 3.93 22.99
CA ILE A 280 12.22 3.05 22.13
C ILE A 280 13.00 1.75 21.92
N LYS A 281 12.61 0.70 22.64
CA LYS A 281 13.12 -0.65 22.40
C LYS A 281 12.28 -1.33 21.32
N GLU A 282 12.94 -1.80 20.27
CA GLU A 282 12.30 -2.72 19.32
C GLU A 282 12.03 -4.06 20.02
N PRO A 283 10.87 -4.68 19.79
CA PRO A 283 10.59 -6.01 20.33
C PRO A 283 11.56 -7.02 19.72
N ASN A 284 12.20 -7.83 20.57
CA ASN A 284 13.08 -8.91 20.14
C ASN A 284 12.25 -10.16 19.76
N VAL A 285 11.54 -10.07 18.64
CA VAL A 285 10.61 -11.10 18.15
C VAL A 285 10.92 -11.41 16.68
N ALA A 286 10.62 -12.64 16.25
CA ALA A 286 10.66 -12.97 14.84
C ALA A 286 9.44 -12.36 14.13
N TYR A 287 9.52 -12.24 12.80
CA TYR A 287 8.44 -11.71 11.98
C TYR A 287 8.05 -12.67 10.87
N VAL A 288 6.76 -12.69 10.53
CA VAL A 288 6.26 -13.34 9.32
C VAL A 288 5.63 -12.26 8.46
N ALA A 289 6.18 -12.10 7.26
CA ALA A 289 5.65 -11.18 6.27
C ALA A 289 4.54 -11.88 5.49
N ILE A 290 3.39 -11.24 5.32
CA ILE A 290 2.42 -11.63 4.28
C ILE A 290 2.61 -10.62 3.14
N TYR A 291 3.02 -11.11 1.98
CA TYR A 291 3.19 -10.30 0.79
C TYR A 291 2.10 -10.65 -0.23
N VAL A 292 1.30 -9.66 -0.57
CA VAL A 292 0.27 -9.79 -1.61
C VAL A 292 0.79 -9.15 -2.88
N ASP A 293 0.99 -9.98 -3.88
CA ASP A 293 1.65 -9.67 -5.14
C ASP A 293 0.62 -9.60 -6.27
N ASP A 294 0.59 -8.50 -7.01
CA ASP A 294 -0.11 -8.39 -8.30
C ASP A 294 0.98 -8.25 -9.39
N PRO A 295 1.33 -9.36 -10.07
CA PRO A 295 2.44 -9.38 -11.01
C PRO A 295 2.16 -8.61 -12.30
N GLU A 296 0.89 -8.30 -12.61
CA GLU A 296 0.52 -7.66 -13.87
C GLU A 296 0.40 -6.14 -13.74
N ASN A 297 -0.10 -5.65 -12.60
CA ASN A 297 -0.39 -4.21 -12.42
C ASN A 297 0.44 -3.56 -11.30
N GLY A 298 1.34 -4.33 -10.69
CA GLY A 298 2.04 -3.94 -9.48
C GLY A 298 1.11 -3.95 -8.27
N VAL A 299 1.70 -3.85 -7.09
CA VAL A 299 0.99 -4.04 -5.83
C VAL A 299 -0.05 -2.93 -5.59
N ARG A 300 -1.34 -3.30 -5.59
CA ARG A 300 -2.47 -2.38 -5.37
C ARG A 300 -3.49 -2.93 -4.38
N ILE A 301 -3.08 -3.08 -3.11
CA ILE A 301 -4.03 -3.37 -2.03
C ILE A 301 -4.79 -2.10 -1.64
N ALA A 302 -6.12 -2.19 -1.54
CA ALA A 302 -6.96 -1.09 -1.06
C ALA A 302 -6.61 -0.73 0.38
N LYS A 303 -6.54 0.57 0.70
CA LYS A 303 -6.13 1.10 2.02
C LYS A 303 -6.92 0.53 3.20
N ASN A 304 -8.17 0.12 2.99
CA ASN A 304 -9.05 -0.41 4.05
C ASN A 304 -8.97 -1.94 4.21
N SER A 305 -8.12 -2.61 3.42
CA SER A 305 -7.94 -4.05 3.52
C SER A 305 -7.33 -4.44 4.87
N LYS A 306 -7.68 -5.61 5.37
CA LYS A 306 -7.19 -6.13 6.65
C LYS A 306 -6.56 -7.50 6.44
N ALA A 307 -5.59 -7.83 7.26
CA ALA A 307 -5.03 -9.15 7.37
C ALA A 307 -5.17 -9.66 8.79
N GLN A 308 -5.30 -10.97 8.90
CA GLN A 308 -5.32 -11.67 10.17
C GLN A 308 -4.39 -12.88 10.11
N VAL A 309 -3.79 -13.19 11.24
CA VAL A 309 -2.98 -14.40 11.45
C VAL A 309 -3.61 -15.22 12.55
N LYS A 310 -3.89 -16.49 12.28
CA LYS A 310 -4.38 -17.48 13.24
C LYS A 310 -3.19 -18.31 13.72
N TYR A 311 -2.97 -18.34 15.04
CA TYR A 311 -1.90 -19.12 15.66
C TYR A 311 -2.39 -20.48 16.14
N ALA A 312 -1.46 -21.41 16.37
CA ALA A 312 -1.77 -22.76 16.81
C ALA A 312 -2.40 -22.83 18.22
N ASP A 313 -2.18 -21.83 19.06
CA ASP A 313 -2.81 -21.68 20.38
C ASP A 313 -4.24 -21.12 20.31
N GLY A 314 -4.74 -20.85 19.10
CA GLY A 314 -6.06 -20.27 18.85
C GLY A 314 -6.10 -18.74 18.92
N SER A 315 -5.01 -18.07 19.29
CA SER A 315 -4.93 -16.61 19.27
C SER A 315 -4.94 -16.08 17.83
N VAL A 316 -5.38 -14.82 17.67
CA VAL A 316 -5.46 -14.14 16.38
C VAL A 316 -4.81 -12.77 16.47
N GLN A 317 -3.89 -12.46 15.55
CA GLN A 317 -3.34 -11.11 15.37
C GLN A 317 -4.01 -10.44 14.17
N ASN A 318 -4.67 -9.30 14.39
CA ASN A 318 -5.25 -8.47 13.34
C ASN A 318 -4.28 -7.35 12.92
N MET A 319 -4.23 -7.07 11.63
CA MET A 319 -3.32 -6.10 11.04
C MET A 319 -4.06 -5.31 9.95
N THR A 320 -3.93 -3.99 9.98
CA THR A 320 -4.64 -3.08 9.07
C THR A 320 -3.72 -2.27 8.18
N ARG A 321 -2.40 -2.30 8.46
CA ARG A 321 -1.41 -1.52 7.71
C ARG A 321 -0.75 -2.41 6.66
N PHE A 322 -1.26 -2.31 5.44
CA PHE A 322 -0.53 -2.77 4.25
C PHE A 322 0.37 -1.66 3.75
N ASP A 323 1.64 -1.99 3.50
CA ASP A 323 2.62 -1.05 2.99
C ASP A 323 3.43 -1.75 1.90
N SER A 324 3.36 -1.20 0.68
CA SER A 324 3.94 -1.83 -0.51
C SER A 324 3.55 -3.31 -0.67
N GLY A 325 2.33 -3.68 -0.24
CA GLY A 325 1.78 -5.05 -0.31
C GLY A 325 2.16 -5.97 0.81
N TYR A 326 3.03 -5.50 1.71
CA TYR A 326 3.44 -6.23 2.89
C TYR A 326 2.58 -5.88 4.08
N VAL A 327 2.38 -6.88 4.92
CA VAL A 327 1.92 -6.73 6.29
C VAL A 327 2.73 -7.68 7.19
N MET A 328 3.06 -7.23 8.39
CA MET A 328 4.02 -7.90 9.27
C MET A 328 3.33 -8.43 10.53
N ALA A 329 3.33 -9.75 10.68
CA ALA A 329 2.91 -10.41 11.90
C ALA A 329 4.11 -10.70 12.80
N THR A 330 3.91 -10.63 14.11
CA THR A 330 4.93 -11.03 15.08
C THR A 330 4.87 -12.53 15.32
N LEU A 331 6.02 -13.15 15.58
CA LEU A 331 6.14 -14.56 15.89
C LEU A 331 7.03 -14.73 17.12
N GLN A 332 6.41 -15.10 18.25
CA GLN A 332 7.12 -15.36 19.50
C GLN A 332 7.85 -16.71 19.45
N ALA A 333 8.86 -16.88 20.30
CA ALA A 333 9.57 -18.15 20.42
C ALA A 333 8.59 -19.28 20.82
N GLY A 334 8.59 -20.38 20.05
CA GLY A 334 7.70 -21.52 20.26
C GLY A 334 6.27 -21.35 19.71
N GLN A 335 5.94 -20.18 19.16
CA GLN A 335 4.65 -19.93 18.50
C GLN A 335 4.68 -20.45 17.06
N SER A 336 3.52 -20.83 16.53
CA SER A 336 3.36 -21.14 15.11
C SER A 336 2.04 -20.63 14.56
N ILE A 337 2.04 -20.25 13.29
CA ILE A 337 0.89 -19.78 12.52
C ILE A 337 0.28 -20.97 11.78
N THR A 338 -1.04 -21.13 11.88
CA THR A 338 -1.82 -22.20 11.21
C THR A 338 -2.70 -21.67 10.08
N GLY A 339 -2.91 -20.35 10.02
CA GLY A 339 -3.71 -19.75 8.97
C GLY A 339 -3.49 -18.26 8.83
N ILE A 340 -3.79 -17.74 7.65
CA ILE A 340 -3.91 -16.31 7.41
C ILE A 340 -5.28 -16.01 6.82
N GLY A 341 -5.82 -14.84 7.11
CA GLY A 341 -7.00 -14.31 6.46
C GLY A 341 -6.71 -12.94 5.87
N ILE A 342 -7.34 -12.63 4.75
CA ILE A 342 -7.23 -11.32 4.08
C ILE A 342 -8.64 -10.86 3.73
N ASP A 343 -8.99 -9.69 4.23
CA ASP A 343 -10.21 -8.96 3.91
C ASP A 343 -9.87 -7.87 2.89
N THR A 344 -10.49 -7.92 1.71
CA THR A 344 -10.30 -6.90 0.68
C THR A 344 -11.58 -6.12 0.44
N ILE A 345 -11.44 -4.80 0.20
CA ILE A 345 -12.51 -3.90 -0.20
C ILE A 345 -12.20 -3.40 -1.61
N GLU A 346 -13.16 -3.56 -2.53
CA GLU A 346 -13.03 -3.23 -3.96
C GLU A 346 -13.30 -1.74 -4.22
N SER A 347 -14.32 -1.18 -3.57
CA SER A 347 -14.63 0.26 -3.49
C SER A 347 -15.33 0.55 -2.15
N GLU A 348 -15.49 1.83 -1.77
CA GLU A 348 -16.16 2.20 -0.49
C GLU A 348 -17.56 1.58 -0.32
N ASN A 349 -18.21 1.18 -1.42
CA ASN A 349 -19.57 0.62 -1.42
C ASN A 349 -19.62 -0.90 -1.63
N ASP A 350 -18.48 -1.57 -1.85
CA ASP A 350 -18.46 -3.01 -2.10
C ASP A 350 -18.41 -3.83 -0.81
N PRO A 351 -19.07 -4.99 -0.78
CA PRO A 351 -18.99 -5.89 0.36
C PRO A 351 -17.55 -6.39 0.55
N ILE A 352 -17.13 -6.50 1.82
CA ILE A 352 -15.82 -7.07 2.17
C ILE A 352 -15.76 -8.51 1.68
N LYS A 353 -14.76 -8.82 0.85
CA LYS A 353 -14.47 -10.20 0.43
C LYS A 353 -13.45 -10.81 1.40
N HIS A 354 -13.81 -11.93 2.02
CA HIS A 354 -12.99 -12.65 2.98
C HIS A 354 -12.28 -13.83 2.33
N PHE A 355 -10.96 -13.93 2.51
CA PHE A 355 -10.14 -15.04 2.03
C PHE A 355 -9.37 -15.65 3.18
N ASP A 356 -9.49 -16.96 3.39
CA ASP A 356 -8.75 -17.72 4.39
C ASP A 356 -7.81 -18.72 3.71
N PHE A 357 -6.59 -18.82 4.21
CA PHE A 357 -5.58 -19.77 3.74
C PHE A 357 -4.99 -20.54 4.91
N ALA A 358 -4.98 -21.88 4.81
CA ALA A 358 -4.24 -22.72 5.73
C ALA A 358 -2.74 -22.66 5.40
N VAL A 359 -1.92 -22.39 6.41
CA VAL A 359 -0.45 -22.33 6.29
C VAL A 359 0.19 -22.95 7.53
N LYS A 360 1.47 -23.31 7.47
CA LYS A 360 2.23 -23.71 8.65
C LYS A 360 3.54 -22.94 8.68
N VAL A 361 3.68 -22.02 9.63
CA VAL A 361 4.87 -21.18 9.77
C VAL A 361 5.27 -21.09 11.24
N ASP A 362 6.48 -21.53 11.56
CA ASP A 362 7.06 -21.56 12.91
C ASP A 362 8.41 -20.82 12.99
N ARG A 363 8.76 -20.10 11.92
CA ARG A 363 10.00 -19.37 11.76
C ARG A 363 9.79 -18.10 10.94
N GLN A 364 10.76 -17.21 10.99
CA GLN A 364 10.79 -16.01 10.15
C GLN A 364 10.75 -16.38 8.66
N SER A 365 9.75 -15.88 7.94
CA SER A 365 9.41 -16.31 6.56
C SER A 365 8.50 -15.28 5.87
N VAL A 366 8.31 -15.45 4.56
CA VAL A 366 7.37 -14.69 3.74
C VAL A 366 6.25 -15.61 3.25
N ILE A 367 5.00 -15.28 3.53
CA ILE A 367 3.82 -15.94 2.95
C ILE A 367 3.44 -15.16 1.70
N ARG A 368 3.55 -15.79 0.53
CA ARG A 368 3.23 -15.19 -0.77
C ARG A 368 1.78 -15.48 -1.13
N VAL A 369 1.01 -14.42 -1.36
CA VAL A 369 -0.35 -14.48 -1.89
C VAL A 369 -0.38 -13.76 -3.24
N LEU A 370 -0.89 -14.42 -4.27
CA LEU A 370 -1.10 -13.78 -5.56
C LEU A 370 -2.49 -13.15 -5.60
N MET A 371 -2.55 -11.90 -6.05
CA MET A 371 -3.76 -11.23 -6.46
C MET A 371 -3.88 -11.27 -7.98
N ASP A 372 -5.03 -11.74 -8.47
CA ASP A 372 -5.36 -11.74 -9.88
C ASP A 372 -6.50 -10.76 -10.14
N VAL A 373 -6.16 -9.49 -10.40
CA VAL A 373 -7.15 -8.45 -10.69
C VAL A 373 -7.86 -8.67 -12.03
N THR A 374 -7.28 -9.46 -12.95
CA THR A 374 -7.96 -9.79 -14.22
C THR A 374 -9.18 -10.69 -14.00
N SER A 375 -9.21 -11.44 -12.88
CA SER A 375 -10.38 -12.21 -12.47
C SER A 375 -11.60 -11.33 -12.12
N LEU A 376 -11.37 -10.03 -11.91
CA LEU A 376 -12.40 -9.03 -11.63
C LEU A 376 -12.98 -8.40 -12.90
N ILE A 377 -12.25 -8.43 -14.03
CA ILE A 377 -12.78 -7.89 -15.28
C ILE A 377 -13.96 -8.76 -15.73
N PRO A 378 -15.20 -8.23 -15.74
CA PRO A 378 -16.35 -9.02 -16.13
C PRO A 378 -16.22 -9.40 -17.60
N ILE A 379 -16.37 -10.69 -17.91
CA ILE A 379 -16.53 -11.12 -19.29
C ILE A 379 -17.87 -10.54 -19.76
N PRO A 380 -17.91 -9.68 -20.80
CA PRO A 380 -19.15 -9.04 -21.23
C PRO A 380 -20.22 -10.06 -21.63
N PHE A 381 -19.78 -11.19 -22.18
CA PHE A 381 -20.59 -12.36 -22.50
C PHE A 381 -19.71 -13.60 -22.68
N GLU A 382 -20.16 -14.78 -22.26
CA GLU A 382 -19.52 -16.05 -22.66
C GLU A 382 -19.84 -16.39 -24.12
N THR A 383 -21.10 -16.21 -24.50
CA THR A 383 -21.60 -16.38 -25.86
C THR A 383 -22.55 -15.23 -26.21
N LEU A 384 -22.39 -14.66 -27.40
CA LEU A 384 -23.28 -13.66 -27.96
C LEU A 384 -23.78 -14.12 -29.33
N ALA A 385 -25.09 -14.31 -29.44
CA ALA A 385 -25.74 -14.69 -30.69
C ALA A 385 -26.37 -13.46 -31.35
N LEU A 386 -25.85 -13.06 -32.51
CA LEU A 386 -26.32 -11.93 -33.29
C LEU A 386 -27.16 -12.44 -34.47
N PRO A 387 -28.48 -12.14 -34.49
CA PRO A 387 -29.31 -12.41 -35.66
C PRO A 387 -28.80 -11.68 -36.89
N ILE A 388 -28.82 -12.35 -38.04
CA ILE A 388 -28.44 -11.76 -39.32
C ILE A 388 -29.70 -11.25 -40.01
N LYS A 389 -29.71 -9.97 -40.40
CA LYS A 389 -30.82 -9.36 -41.17
C LYS A 389 -30.26 -8.55 -42.33
N GLY A 390 -30.45 -9.04 -43.55
CA GLY A 390 -29.78 -8.49 -44.72
C GLY A 390 -28.26 -8.57 -44.56
N ASN A 391 -27.58 -7.42 -44.70
CA ASN A 391 -26.12 -7.32 -44.52
C ASN A 391 -25.70 -6.85 -43.11
N GLY A 392 -26.63 -6.82 -42.14
CA GLY A 392 -26.38 -6.34 -40.78
C GLY A 392 -26.52 -7.43 -39.72
N LEU A 393 -25.89 -7.20 -38.57
CA LEU A 393 -25.98 -8.05 -37.38
C LEU A 393 -26.75 -7.30 -36.29
N ILE A 394 -27.81 -7.88 -35.75
CA ILE A 394 -28.69 -7.22 -34.78
C ILE A 394 -28.12 -7.32 -33.36
N PHE A 395 -28.02 -6.20 -32.66
CA PHE A 395 -27.50 -6.13 -31.29
C PHE A 395 -28.25 -5.06 -30.48
N GLN A 396 -28.91 -5.47 -29.38
CA GLN A 396 -29.55 -4.59 -28.39
C GLN A 396 -30.29 -3.36 -28.97
N GLY A 397 -31.19 -3.59 -29.94
CA GLY A 397 -31.98 -2.51 -30.57
C GLY A 397 -31.26 -1.75 -31.70
N GLY A 398 -29.94 -1.93 -31.84
CA GLY A 398 -29.13 -1.44 -32.94
C GLY A 398 -28.78 -2.51 -33.98
N VAL A 399 -28.02 -2.06 -34.99
CA VAL A 399 -27.53 -2.90 -36.09
C VAL A 399 -26.06 -2.61 -36.34
N TYR A 400 -25.22 -3.64 -36.21
CA TYR A 400 -23.85 -3.64 -36.73
C TYR A 400 -23.88 -3.63 -38.25
N LYS A 401 -23.27 -2.61 -38.84
CA LYS A 401 -23.10 -2.48 -40.29
C LYS A 401 -21.64 -2.69 -40.65
N LYS A 402 -21.41 -3.54 -41.65
CA LYS A 402 -20.09 -3.79 -42.21
C LYS A 402 -19.61 -2.52 -42.94
N GLN A 403 -18.38 -2.09 -42.68
CA GLN A 403 -17.70 -1.05 -43.45
C GLN A 403 -16.83 -1.64 -44.57
#